data_AF-A0A077ECX3-F1
#
_entry.id   AF-A0A077ECX3-F1
#
_cell.length_a   1.000
_cell.length_b   1.000
_cell.length_c   1.000
_cell.angle_alpha   90.00
_cell.angle_beta   90.00
_cell.angle_gamma   90.00
#
_symmetry.space_group_name_H-M   'P 1'
#
loop_
_entity.id
_entity.type
_entity.pdbx_description
1 polymer ?
#
loop_
_entity_poly.entity_id
_entity_poly.type
_entity_poly.pdbx_seq_one_letter_code
_entity_poly.pdbx_strand_id
1 'polypeptide(L)' 'MKLSDLKLGQKVSINGIPSEYQGIRKVKIPNFGKVEKRVFRRDETGEQVYYNIIDGTKTLKSLGIKLL' A
#
# COMPACT_ATOMS: atom_id res chain seq x y z
N MET A 1 7.21 13.09 0.38
CA MET A 1 6.04 12.40 0.97
C MET A 1 6.45 11.03 1.44
N LYS A 2 6.09 10.68 2.67
CA LYS A 2 6.24 9.34 3.26
C LYS A 2 5.03 8.48 2.93
N LEU A 3 5.17 7.16 3.07
CA LEU A 3 4.07 6.24 2.89
C LEU A 3 2.92 6.48 3.89
N SER A 4 3.26 6.90 5.11
CA SER A 4 2.27 7.25 6.14
C SER A 4 1.39 8.45 5.79
N ASP A 5 1.84 9.31 4.88
CA ASP A 5 1.16 10.56 4.56
C ASP A 5 0.00 10.34 3.57
N LEU A 6 -0.11 9.15 2.96
CA LEU A 6 -1.16 8.81 2.01
C LEU A 6 -2.53 8.76 2.70
N LYS A 7 -3.52 9.39 2.05
CA LYS A 7 -4.91 9.39 2.49
C LYS A 7 -5.69 8.25 1.83
N LEU A 8 -6.71 7.75 2.51
CA LEU A 8 -7.60 6.73 1.97
C LEU A 8 -8.18 7.19 0.61
N GLY A 9 -8.19 6.31 -0.38
CA GLY A 9 -8.66 6.61 -1.75
C GLY A 9 -7.64 7.35 -2.61
N GLN A 10 -6.45 7.67 -2.09
CA GLN A 10 -5.43 8.37 -2.86
C GLN A 10 -4.84 7.45 -3.93
N LYS A 11 -4.83 7.93 -5.18
CA LYS A 11 -4.24 7.22 -6.33
C LYS A 11 -2.73 7.42 -6.40
N VAL A 12 -2.04 6.32 -6.68
CA VAL A 12 -0.59 6.25 -6.82
C VAL A 12 -0.23 5.28 -7.96
N SER A 13 0.99 5.37 -8.46
CA SER A 13 1.58 4.37 -9.34
C SER A 13 2.63 3.58 -8.56
N ILE A 14 2.46 2.26 -8.46
CA ILE A 14 3.41 1.35 -7.82
C ILE A 14 4.13 0.59 -8.91
N ASN A 15 5.43 0.86 -9.12
CA ASN A 15 6.22 0.26 -10.20
C ASN A 15 5.57 0.41 -11.59
N GLY A 16 4.93 1.55 -11.85
CA GLY A 16 4.25 1.83 -13.13
C GLY A 16 2.78 1.42 -13.17
N ILE A 17 2.28 0.64 -12.21
CA ILE A 17 0.90 0.16 -12.18
C ILE A 17 0.03 1.10 -11.33
N PRO A 18 -1.05 1.68 -11.89
CA PRO A 18 -2.02 2.48 -11.12
C PRO A 18 -2.64 1.67 -9.98
N SER A 19 -2.71 2.29 -8.80
CA SER A 19 -3.23 1.66 -7.59
C SER A 19 -3.84 2.70 -6.66
N GLU A 20 -4.83 2.28 -5.89
CA GLU A 20 -5.50 3.11 -4.88
C GLU A 20 -5.11 2.66 -3.47
N TYR A 21 -4.75 3.62 -2.61
CA TYR A 21 -4.49 3.33 -1.20
C TYR A 21 -5.79 3.03 -0.44
N GLN A 22 -5.87 1.82 0.13
CA GLN A 22 -7.04 1.27 0.83
C GLN A 22 -6.97 1.39 2.36
N GLY A 23 -5.94 2.06 2.89
CA GLY A 23 -5.73 2.21 4.33
C GLY A 23 -4.98 1.04 4.98
N ILE A 24 -4.98 1.02 6.31
CA ILE A 24 -4.45 -0.10 7.10
C ILE A 24 -5.57 -1.12 7.30
N ARG A 25 -5.34 -2.39 6.97
CA ARG A 25 -6.32 -3.48 7.13
C ARG A 25 -5.70 -4.68 7.81
N LYS A 26 -6.52 -5.46 8.52
CA LYS A 26 -6.14 -6.76 9.06
C LYS A 26 -6.19 -7.81 7.95
N VAL A 27 -5.04 -8.36 7.60
CA VAL A 27 -4.87 -9.38 6.57
C VAL A 27 -4.55 -10.71 7.25
N LYS A 28 -5.21 -11.79 6.83
CA LYS A 28 -4.93 -13.14 7.32
C LYS A 28 -3.75 -13.72 6.53
N ILE A 29 -2.64 -13.99 7.23
CA ILE A 29 -1.48 -14.68 6.69
C ILE A 29 -1.51 -16.14 7.16
N PRO A 30 -1.47 -17.13 6.24
CA PRO A 30 -1.38 -18.53 6.61
C PRO A 30 -0.22 -18.78 7.59
N ASN A 31 -0.45 -19.60 8.62
CA ASN A 31 0.53 -19.98 9.66
C ASN A 31 1.08 -18.84 10.54
N PHE A 32 0.61 -17.60 10.37
CA PHE A 32 1.02 -16.46 11.20
C PHE A 32 -0.15 -15.79 11.93
N GLY A 33 -1.35 -15.83 11.35
CA GLY A 33 -2.56 -15.22 11.93
C GLY A 33 -2.96 -13.91 11.24
N LYS A 34 -3.68 -13.04 11.95
CA LYS A 34 -4.13 -11.75 11.43
C LYS A 34 -3.10 -10.67 11.77
N VAL A 35 -2.62 -9.95 10.77
CA VAL A 35 -1.68 -8.84 10.95
C VAL A 35 -2.19 -7.59 10.25
N GLU A 36 -1.81 -6.43 10.75
CA GLU A 36 -2.12 -5.16 10.11
C GLU A 36 -1.10 -4.84 9.02
N LYS A 37 -1.61 -4.49 7.83
CA LYS A 37 -0.82 -4.11 6.66
C LYS A 37 -1.40 -2.84 6.05
N ARG A 38 -0.53 -2.04 5.44
CA ARG A 38 -0.95 -0.98 4.50
C ARG A 38 -1.33 -1.65 3.20
N VAL A 39 -2.56 -1.41 2.74
CA VAL A 39 -3.12 -2.09 1.58
C VAL A 39 -3.28 -1.11 0.43
N PHE A 40 -2.88 -1.56 -0.75
CA PHE A 40 -3.18 -0.91 -2.02
C PHE A 40 -3.96 -1.89 -2.88
N ARG A 41 -4.89 -1.37 -3.70
CA ARG A 41 -5.60 -2.15 -4.71
C ARG A 41 -5.11 -1.71 -6.08
N ARG A 42 -4.66 -2.63 -6.92
CA ARG A 42 -4.33 -2.35 -8.32
C ARG A 42 -5.62 -2.11 -9.11
N ASP A 43 -5.63 -1.05 -9.92
CA ASP A 43 -6.82 -0.67 -10.67
C ASP A 43 -7.17 -1.71 -11.76
N GLU A 44 -6.16 -2.27 -12.43
CA GLU A 44 -6.34 -3.20 -13.56
C GLU A 44 -6.86 -4.58 -13.13
N THR A 45 -6.28 -5.16 -12.07
CA THR A 45 -6.55 -6.55 -11.68
C THR A 45 -7.39 -6.69 -10.39
N GLY A 46 -7.54 -5.59 -9.63
CA GLY A 46 -8.11 -5.63 -8.29
C GLY A 46 -7.23 -6.33 -7.25
N GLU A 47 -6.03 -6.76 -7.63
CA GLU A 47 -5.07 -7.42 -6.74
C GLU A 47 -4.64 -6.47 -5.61
N GLN A 48 -4.42 -7.05 -4.43
CA GLN A 48 -3.97 -6.30 -3.26
C GLN A 48 -2.46 -6.37 -3.10
N VAL A 49 -1.83 -5.21 -2.97
CA VAL A 49 -0.41 -5.06 -2.64
C VAL A 49 -0.29 -4.64 -1.18
N TYR A 50 0.62 -5.27 -0.44
CA TYR A 50 0.76 -5.09 0.99
C TYR A 50 2.14 -4.51 1.37
N TYR A 51 2.14 -3.51 2.24
CA TYR A 51 3.34 -3.00 2.90
C TYR A 51 3.20 -3.15 4.42
N ASN A 52 4.33 -3.27 5.12
CA ASN A 52 4.30 -3.32 6.58
C ASN A 52 3.93 -1.94 7.15
N ILE A 53 3.37 -1.92 8.36
CA ILE A 53 3.09 -0.65 9.06
C ILE A 53 4.38 0.17 9.23
N ILE A 54 5.48 -0.51 9.58
CA ILE A 54 6.81 0.10 9.80
C ILE A 54 7.38 0.78 8.55
N ASP A 55 6.95 0.37 7.34
CA ASP A 55 7.35 1.02 6.10
C ASP A 55 6.72 2.41 5.96
N GLY A 56 5.80 2.80 6.85
CA GLY A 56 5.18 4.12 6.90
C GLY A 56 6.19 5.28 6.93
N THR A 57 7.37 5.07 7.53
CA THR A 57 8.42 6.10 7.62
C THR A 57 9.22 6.26 6.34
N LYS A 58 9.19 5.28 5.43
CA LYS A 58 9.89 5.31 4.16
C LYS A 58 9.23 6.31 3.21
N THR A 59 10.05 6.87 2.32
CA THR A 59 9.56 7.78 1.28
C THR A 59 8.85 7.00 0.17
N LEU A 60 7.85 7.60 -0.48
CA LEU A 60 7.22 6.99 -1.65
C LEU A 60 8.25 6.65 -2.74
N LYS A 61 9.20 7.58 -3.00
CA LYS A 61 10.29 7.40 -3.96
C LYS A 61 11.15 6.16 -3.67
N SER A 62 11.54 5.94 -2.41
CA SER A 62 12.34 4.76 -2.01
C SER A 62 11.59 3.43 -2.19
N LEU A 63 10.26 3.47 -2.27
CA LEU A 63 9.41 2.30 -2.48
C LEU A 63 8.98 2.14 -3.96
N GLY A 64 9.50 2.99 -4.87
CA GLY A 64 9.05 2.97 -6.27
C GLY A 64 7.60 3.45 -6.46
N ILE A 65 7.05 4.17 -5.49
CA ILE A 65 5.69 4.71 -5.52
C ILE A 65 5.74 6.15 -6.01
N LYS A 66 4.90 6.49 -6.99
CA LYS A 66 4.71 7.84 -7.51
C LYS A 66 3.28 8.29 -7.26
N LEU A 67 3.06 9.57 -7.02
CA LEU A 67 1.70 10.13 -7.00
C LEU A 67 1.18 10.20 -8.44
N LEU A 68 -0.13 9.98 -8.60
CA LEU A 68 -0.87 10.21 -9.84
C LEU A 68 -1.66 11.51 -9.74
#